data_AF-A0A8S4QPU5-F1
#
_entry.id   AF-A0A8S4QPU5-F1
#
_cell.length_a   1.000
_cell.length_b   1.000
_cell.length_c   1.000
_cell.angle_alpha   90.00
_cell.angle_beta   90.00
_cell.angle_gamma   90.00
#
_symmetry.space_group_name_H-M   'P 1'
#
loop_
_entity.id
_entity.type
_entity.pdbx_description
1 polymer ?
#
loop_
_entity_poly.entity_id
_entity_poly.type
_entity_poly.pdbx_seq_one_letter_code
_entity_poly.pdbx_strand_id
1 'polypeptide(L)' 'MKLEIGFSKIVSRDGTYACRPAMHMDCLCWVKRDSYLPVGSQGLKAVAKAKLRYDPVELDPEDMCRMAAEQPQ' A
#
# COMPACT_ATOMS: atom_id res chain seq x y z
N MET A 1 10.66 -15.20 14.56
CA MET A 1 9.96 -14.07 15.19
C MET A 1 8.47 -14.12 14.86
N LYS A 2 7.64 -14.54 15.81
CA LYS A 2 6.16 -14.49 15.76
C LYS A 2 5.56 -13.83 17.02
N LEU A 3 6.42 -13.24 17.86
CA LEU A 3 6.13 -13.07 19.29
C LEU A 3 5.20 -11.90 19.61
N GLU A 4 5.30 -10.78 18.90
CA GLU A 4 4.50 -9.59 19.24
C GLU A 4 3.05 -9.68 18.74
N ILE A 5 2.86 -9.77 17.42
CA ILE A 5 1.54 -9.65 16.78
C ILE A 5 1.17 -10.83 15.88
N GLY A 6 1.97 -11.91 15.90
CA GLY A 6 1.67 -13.17 15.21
C GLY A 6 1.78 -13.16 13.69
N PHE A 7 2.12 -12.05 13.04
CA PHE A 7 2.36 -11.98 11.60
C PHE A 7 3.68 -12.64 11.20
N SER A 8 3.65 -13.36 10.08
CA SER A 8 4.84 -13.91 9.45
C SER A 8 4.66 -14.01 7.95
N LYS A 9 5.77 -13.99 7.21
CA LYS A 9 5.78 -14.19 5.76
C LYS A 9 5.36 -15.63 5.43
N ILE A 10 4.38 -15.80 4.54
CA ILE A 10 3.98 -17.10 4.01
C ILE A 10 4.88 -17.43 2.82
N VAL A 11 5.72 -18.45 2.96
CA VAL A 11 6.67 -18.89 1.92
C VAL A 11 5.95 -19.35 0.65
N SER A 12 4.79 -19.99 0.78
CA SER A 12 4.00 -20.52 -0.34
C SER A 12 3.11 -19.50 -1.07
N ARG A 13 3.12 -18.22 -0.66
CA ARG A 13 2.23 -17.19 -1.24
C ARG A 13 3.00 -15.91 -1.56
N ASP A 14 3.98 -16.00 -2.45
CA ASP A 14 4.69 -14.86 -3.07
C ASP A 14 5.11 -13.75 -2.09
N GLY A 15 5.49 -14.14 -0.87
CA GLY A 15 5.93 -13.21 0.16
C GLY A 15 4.83 -12.40 0.87
N THR A 16 3.57 -12.82 0.76
CA THR A 16 2.44 -12.28 1.52
C THR A 16 2.64 -12.50 3.02
N TYR A 17 2.27 -11.51 3.84
CA TYR A 17 2.23 -11.64 5.29
C TYR A 17 0.84 -12.08 5.76
N ALA A 18 0.80 -12.95 6.76
CA ALA A 18 -0.46 -13.31 7.41
C ALA A 18 -0.25 -13.68 8.87
N CYS A 19 -1.33 -13.62 9.64
CA CYS A 19 -1.43 -14.20 10.97
C CYS A 19 -2.77 -14.91 11.13
N ARG A 20 -2.90 -15.75 12.16
CA ARG A 20 -4.15 -16.46 12.45
C ARG A 20 -5.28 -15.54 12.97
N PRO A 21 -5.02 -14.60 13.91
CA PRO A 21 -6.11 -13.80 14.49
C PRO A 21 -6.53 -12.58 13.64
N ALA A 22 -5.75 -12.17 12.64
CA ALA A 22 -6.05 -11.00 11.82
C ALA A 22 -5.74 -11.23 10.32
N MET A 23 -6.67 -10.78 9.47
CA MET A 23 -6.51 -10.89 8.03
C MET A 23 -5.66 -9.75 7.49
N HIS A 24 -4.67 -10.07 6.65
CA HIS A 24 -3.96 -9.08 5.85
C HIS A 24 -4.76 -8.76 4.59
N MET A 25 -5.42 -7.60 4.57
CA MET A 25 -6.16 -7.12 3.39
C MET A 25 -5.32 -6.12 2.61
N ASP A 26 -4.56 -6.60 1.62
CA ASP A 26 -3.84 -5.74 0.70
C ASP A 26 -4.79 -5.19 -0.38
N CYS A 27 -5.09 -3.90 -0.31
CA CYS A 27 -5.98 -3.23 -1.27
C CYS A 27 -5.43 -3.26 -2.70
N LEU A 28 -4.11 -3.35 -2.91
CA LEU A 28 -3.53 -3.43 -4.24
C LEU A 28 -3.95 -4.72 -4.97
N CYS A 29 -4.15 -5.82 -4.24
CA CYS A 29 -4.67 -7.07 -4.82
C CYS A 29 -6.08 -6.85 -5.41
N TRP A 30 -6.96 -6.15 -4.69
CA TRP A 30 -8.28 -5.78 -5.20
C TRP A 30 -8.18 -4.81 -6.37
N VAL A 31 -7.29 -3.82 -6.30
CA VAL A 31 -7.09 -2.87 -7.41
C VAL A 31 -6.73 -3.61 -8.70
N LYS A 32 -5.76 -4.53 -8.64
CA LYS A 32 -5.31 -5.29 -9.80
C LYS A 32 -6.38 -6.24 -10.34
N ARG A 33 -7.20 -6.83 -9.47
CA ARG A 33 -8.17 -7.87 -9.85
C ARG A 33 -9.52 -7.30 -10.29
N ASP A 34 -10.07 -6.35 -9.54
CA ASP A 34 -11.49 -6.00 -9.58
C ASP A 34 -11.76 -4.50 -9.81
N SER A 35 -10.74 -3.62 -9.80
CA SER A 35 -11.02 -2.17 -9.91
C SER A 35 -11.45 -1.71 -11.31
N TYR A 36 -11.18 -2.54 -12.32
CA TYR A 36 -11.31 -2.22 -13.75
C TYR A 36 -10.51 -0.98 -14.19
N LEU A 37 -9.50 -0.56 -13.41
CA LEU A 37 -8.61 0.53 -13.77
C LEU A 37 -7.53 0.04 -14.75
N PRO A 38 -7.18 0.84 -15.76
CA PRO A 38 -6.07 0.51 -16.65
C PRO A 38 -4.78 0.41 -15.83
N VAL A 39 -3.83 -0.42 -16.28
CA VAL A 39 -2.59 -0.71 -15.55
C VAL A 39 -1.83 0.57 -15.18
N GLY A 40 -1.79 1.57 -16.06
CA GLY A 40 -1.16 2.88 -15.81
C GLY A 40 -1.85 3.74 -14.75
N SER A 41 -3.04 3.36 -14.27
CA SER A 41 -3.83 4.09 -13.27
C SER A 41 -4.08 3.29 -11.99
N GLN A 42 -3.27 2.26 -11.72
CA GLN A 42 -3.36 1.44 -10.50
C GLN A 42 -2.48 1.96 -9.35
N GLY A 43 -1.76 3.07 -9.55
CA GLY A 43 -1.03 3.75 -8.49
C GLY A 43 -1.97 4.42 -7.48
N LEU A 44 -1.52 4.55 -6.21
CA LEU A 44 -2.35 5.03 -5.10
C LEU A 44 -3.04 6.36 -5.39
N LYS A 45 -2.33 7.34 -5.97
CA LYS A 45 -2.89 8.64 -6.35
C LYS A 45 -4.03 8.52 -7.37
N ALA A 46 -3.81 7.77 -8.44
CA ALA A 46 -4.82 7.57 -9.49
C ALA A 46 -6.05 6.81 -8.95
N VAL A 47 -5.81 5.79 -8.11
CA VAL A 47 -6.88 5.02 -7.46
C VAL A 47 -7.70 5.90 -6.51
N ALA A 48 -7.06 6.75 -5.70
CA ALA A 48 -7.74 7.69 -4.81
C ALA A 48 -8.59 8.69 -5.58
N LYS A 49 -8.05 9.28 -6.66
CA LYS A 49 -8.83 10.17 -7.55
C LYS A 49 -10.05 9.45 -8.12
N ALA A 50 -9.86 8.25 -8.66
CA ALA A 50 -10.92 7.52 -9.34
C ALA A 50 -12.01 6.97 -8.39
N LYS A 51 -11.62 6.47 -7.21
CA LYS A 51 -12.53 5.78 -6.29
C LYS A 51 -13.02 6.66 -5.13
N LEU A 52 -12.20 7.59 -4.65
CA LEU A 52 -12.51 8.46 -3.50
C LEU A 52 -12.81 9.92 -3.90
N ARG A 53 -12.60 10.30 -5.18
CA ARG A 53 -12.99 11.58 -5.76
C ARG A 53 -12.34 12.82 -5.12
N TYR A 54 -11.08 12.71 -4.72
CA TYR A 54 -10.25 13.86 -4.34
C TYR A 54 -8.84 13.74 -4.91
N ASP A 55 -8.10 14.84 -4.98
CA ASP A 55 -6.68 14.85 -5.38
C ASP A 55 -5.80 14.76 -4.12
N PRO A 56 -5.16 13.61 -3.83
CA PRO A 56 -4.28 13.50 -2.68
C PRO A 56 -2.97 14.27 -2.89
N VAL A 57 -2.37 14.69 -1.77
CA VAL A 57 -1.01 15.25 -1.76
C VAL A 57 -0.05 14.26 -2.39
N GLU A 58 0.87 14.78 -3.20
CA GLU A 58 1.92 14.02 -3.85
C GLU A 58 3.26 14.61 -3.46
N LEU A 59 4.20 13.73 -3.12
CA LEU A 59 5.57 14.05 -2.75
C LEU A 59 6.49 13.17 -3.57
N ASP A 60 7.53 13.77 -4.15
CA ASP A 60 8.56 13.01 -4.86
C ASP A 60 9.31 12.12 -3.85
N PRO A 61 9.44 10.80 -4.11
CA PRO A 61 10.23 9.91 -3.27
C PRO A 61 11.66 10.39 -2.99
N GLU A 62 12.29 11.10 -3.93
CA GLU A 62 13.66 11.60 -3.79
C GLU A 62 13.76 12.74 -2.75
N ASP A 63 12.67 13.47 -2.52
CA ASP A 63 12.61 14.54 -1.52
C ASP A 63 12.30 14.03 -0.11
N MET A 64 11.69 12.83 0.02
CA MET A 64 11.20 12.31 1.31
C MET A 64 12.27 12.30 2.41
N CYS A 65 13.49 11.84 2.11
CA CYS A 65 14.57 11.72 3.10
C CYS A 65 15.07 13.10 3.57
N ARG A 66 15.20 14.05 2.64
CA ARG A 66 15.64 15.42 2.96
C ARG A 66 14.57 16.15 3.77
N MET A 67 13.32 16.05 3.33
CA MET A 67 12.18 16.68 4.01
C MET A 67 11.94 16.11 5.41
N ALA A 68 12.27 14.84 5.67
CA ALA A 68 12.18 14.28 7.02
C ALA A 68 12.98 15.09 8.07
N ALA A 69 14.10 15.72 7.67
CA ALA A 69 14.90 16.58 8.54
C ALA A 69 14.54 18.07 8.41
N GLU A 70 14.35 18.57 7.19
CA GLU A 70 14.18 20.00 6.90
C GLU A 70 12.73 20.48 7.10
N GLN A 71 11.75 19.63 6.77
CA GLN A 71 10.32 19.97 6.70
C GLN A 71 9.47 18.75 7.09
N PRO A 72 9.46 18.35 8.38
CA PRO A 72 8.79 17.13 8.83
C PRO A 72 7.25 17.23 8.91
N GLN A 73 6.68 18.43 8.71
CA GLN A 73 5.24 18.69 8.71
C GLN A 73 4.62 18.45 7.33
#